data_AF-A0A8H7PRZ2-F1
#
_entry.id   AF-A0A8H7PRZ2-F1
#
_cell.length_a   1.000
_cell.length_b   1.000
_cell.length_c   1.000
_cell.angle_alpha   90.00
_cell.angle_beta   90.00
_cell.angle_gamma   90.00
#
_symmetry.space_group_name_H-M   'P 1'
#
loop_
_entity.id
_entity.type
_entity.pdbx_description
1 polymer ?
#
loop_
_entity_poly.entity_id
_entity_poly.type
_entity_poly.pdbx_seq_one_letter_code
_entity_poly.pdbx_strand_id
1 'polypeptide(L)'
;MALRAALARTRLGTSIVRAPISKPTPFRAVAQRPYTAGAQKPSNGKPSTAALIAVASLGFAAYYTIVKSREGQPLPRKQKIAAEKPEEPKLPNLEDRKIPTFDQKDVTVVFVLGGPGAGKGTQCAKIKEDFDFVHLSAGDLLREEQQREGSQYGELIKSYIKDGLIVPMEVTIVLLENAMKEAMKKENKSRFLIDGFPRKLDQAVKFEEAVVPCQFVLYFECPEEVLLKRLLKRGESSGRIDDNIESIKKRFRVFADTSFPVIEEYETQGKVKKLSCENSVDGVYDEVKNIFNNLVKQ
;
A
#
# COMPACT_ATOMS: atom_id res chain seq x y z
N MET A 1 -28.93 12.94 53.00
CA MET A 1 -29.55 11.81 53.72
C MET A 1 -29.87 10.73 52.69
N ALA A 2 -29.02 9.74 52.40
CA ALA A 2 -28.52 8.64 53.25
C ALA A 2 -29.63 7.67 53.72
N LEU A 3 -29.78 6.52 53.02
CA LEU A 3 -29.83 5.13 53.53
C LEU A 3 -30.26 4.21 52.35
N ARG A 4 -29.53 3.19 51.86
CA ARG A 4 -28.89 1.96 52.38
C ARG A 4 -29.83 0.78 52.76
N ALA A 5 -29.41 -0.40 52.25
CA ALA A 5 -29.72 -1.80 52.63
C ALA A 5 -30.97 -2.45 51.98
N ALA A 6 -31.03 -3.72 51.58
CA ALA A 6 -30.25 -4.96 51.84
C ALA A 6 -30.44 -5.94 50.63
N LEU A 7 -29.45 -6.70 50.12
CA LEU A 7 -28.86 -7.97 50.59
C LEU A 7 -29.83 -9.15 50.81
N ALA A 8 -29.84 -10.11 49.86
CA ALA A 8 -30.05 -11.56 50.05
C ALA A 8 -29.61 -12.30 48.75
N ARG A 9 -28.41 -12.86 48.65
CA ARG A 9 -28.02 -14.26 48.94
C ARG A 9 -29.04 -15.33 48.53
N THR A 10 -28.74 -16.04 47.44
CA THR A 10 -29.01 -17.48 47.33
C THR A 10 -27.92 -18.15 46.50
N ARG A 11 -27.25 -19.13 47.12
CA ARG A 11 -26.28 -20.06 46.53
C ARG A 11 -27.05 -21.28 46.02
N LEU A 12 -26.62 -21.82 44.88
CA LEU A 12 -26.63 -23.23 44.42
C LEU A 12 -25.92 -23.16 43.05
N GLY A 13 -24.83 -23.84 42.72
CA GLY A 13 -24.31 -25.12 43.16
C GLY A 13 -24.18 -25.99 41.91
N THR A 14 -22.92 -26.37 41.58
CA THR A 14 -22.46 -27.40 40.61
C THR A 14 -22.78 -27.16 39.12
N SER A 15 -21.92 -27.39 38.12
CA SER A 15 -20.82 -28.35 37.97
C SER A 15 -19.77 -27.81 36.98
N ILE A 16 -18.50 -27.83 37.38
CA ILE A 16 -17.35 -27.50 36.52
C ILE A 16 -16.87 -28.80 35.89
N VAL A 17 -17.07 -28.96 34.57
CA VAL A 17 -16.39 -30.00 33.78
C VAL A 17 -14.97 -29.51 33.49
N ARG A 18 -14.00 -30.01 34.26
CA ARG A 18 -12.56 -29.85 33.98
C ARG A 18 -12.17 -30.76 32.81
N ALA A 19 -11.82 -30.15 31.68
CA ALA A 19 -11.09 -30.85 30.62
C ALA A 19 -9.67 -31.24 31.10
N PRO A 20 -9.13 -32.40 30.70
CA PRO A 20 -7.83 -32.87 31.15
C PRO A 20 -6.71 -32.01 30.54
N ILE A 21 -5.90 -31.43 31.43
CA ILE A 21 -4.67 -30.71 31.11
C ILE A 21 -3.67 -31.73 30.55
N SER A 22 -3.41 -31.68 29.24
CA SER A 22 -2.32 -32.42 28.62
C SER A 22 -0.99 -31.95 29.20
N LYS A 23 -0.21 -32.89 29.75
CA LYS A 23 1.10 -32.63 30.35
C LYS A 23 2.03 -31.93 29.35
N PRO A 24 2.79 -30.89 29.74
CA PRO A 24 3.81 -30.32 28.88
C PRO A 24 4.91 -31.36 28.64
N THR A 25 5.21 -31.61 27.38
CA THR A 25 6.36 -32.38 26.92
C THR A 25 7.63 -31.78 27.53
N PRO A 26 8.55 -32.56 28.12
CA PRO A 26 9.75 -32.01 28.73
C PRO A 26 10.60 -31.36 27.63
N PHE A 27 10.83 -30.05 27.76
CA PHE A 27 11.87 -29.35 27.01
C PHE A 27 13.19 -30.08 27.26
N ARG A 28 13.77 -30.61 26.18
CA ARG A 28 15.13 -31.16 26.20
C ARG A 28 16.06 -30.04 26.63
N ALA A 29 16.71 -30.21 27.78
CA ALA A 29 17.67 -29.25 28.31
C ALA A 29 18.75 -28.96 27.26
N VAL A 30 18.74 -27.76 26.70
CA VAL A 30 19.88 -27.24 25.95
C VAL A 30 20.94 -26.94 26.99
N ALA A 31 22.05 -27.69 26.95
CA ALA A 31 23.19 -27.43 27.80
C ALA A 31 23.64 -25.98 27.62
N GLN A 32 23.53 -25.18 28.69
CA GLN A 32 24.10 -23.84 28.74
C GLN A 32 25.63 -23.99 28.65
N ARG A 33 26.22 -23.59 27.51
CA ARG A 33 27.66 -23.37 27.45
C ARG A 33 27.98 -22.13 28.28
N PRO A 34 28.97 -22.17 29.18
CA PRO A 34 29.40 -20.96 29.88
C PRO A 34 30.00 -20.00 28.86
N TYR A 35 29.41 -18.81 28.73
CA TYR A 35 30.03 -17.70 28.03
C TYR A 35 31.21 -17.19 28.88
N THR A 36 32.41 -17.65 28.59
CA THR A 36 33.62 -16.91 28.94
C THR A 36 33.74 -15.73 27.98
N ALA A 37 33.42 -14.53 28.48
CA ALA A 37 33.69 -13.27 27.79
C ALA A 37 35.21 -13.01 27.78
N GLY A 38 35.90 -13.60 26.82
CA GLY A 38 37.26 -13.20 26.43
C GLY A 38 37.18 -12.41 25.14
N ALA A 39 37.23 -11.08 25.21
CA ALA A 39 37.34 -10.22 24.04
C ALA A 39 38.72 -10.44 23.37
N GLN A 40 38.78 -11.29 22.35
CA GLN A 40 39.93 -11.30 21.44
C GLN A 40 39.76 -10.18 20.41
N LYS A 41 40.66 -9.19 20.49
CA LYS A 41 40.82 -8.13 19.49
C LYS A 41 41.07 -8.77 18.11
N PRO A 42 40.37 -8.38 17.03
CA PRO A 42 40.67 -8.90 15.71
C PRO A 42 42.07 -8.43 15.28
N SER A 43 42.93 -9.38 14.92
CA SER A 43 44.25 -9.09 14.38
C SER A 43 44.11 -8.65 12.92
N ASN A 44 44.51 -7.40 12.62
CA ASN A 44 44.61 -6.86 11.27
C ASN A 44 45.83 -7.42 10.52
N GLY A 45 45.86 -8.73 10.28
CA GLY A 45 46.86 -9.39 9.45
C GLY A 45 46.23 -9.92 8.16
N LYS A 46 46.71 -9.49 7.00
CA LYS A 46 46.37 -10.15 5.72
C LYS A 46 46.74 -11.64 5.84
N PRO A 47 45.88 -12.58 5.40
CA PRO A 47 46.18 -14.01 5.50
C PRO A 47 47.47 -14.31 4.72
N SER A 48 48.35 -15.12 5.32
CA SER A 48 49.58 -15.56 4.67
C SER A 48 49.25 -16.21 3.32
N THR A 49 50.06 -15.94 2.30
CA THR A 49 49.96 -16.58 0.98
C THR A 49 49.94 -18.10 1.09
N ALA A 50 50.66 -18.68 2.06
CA ALA A 50 50.61 -20.12 2.33
C ALA A 50 49.22 -20.59 2.80
N ALA A 51 48.51 -19.79 3.60
CA ALA A 51 47.14 -20.10 4.04
C ALA A 51 46.14 -20.00 2.88
N LEU A 52 46.29 -18.99 2.00
CA LEU A 52 45.46 -18.86 0.80
C LEU A 52 45.71 -20.01 -0.19
N ILE A 53 46.96 -20.40 -0.40
CA ILE A 53 47.32 -21.55 -1.25
C ILE A 53 46.81 -22.86 -0.65
N ALA A 54 46.84 -23.03 0.68
CA ALA A 54 46.30 -24.21 1.34
C ALA A 54 44.76 -24.31 1.18
N VAL A 55 44.03 -23.20 1.32
CA VAL A 55 42.58 -23.17 1.12
C VAL A 55 42.22 -23.43 -0.35
N ALA A 56 42.94 -22.81 -1.28
CA ALA A 56 42.74 -23.03 -2.71
C ALA A 56 43.05 -24.48 -3.12
N SER A 57 44.13 -25.08 -2.60
CA SER A 57 44.51 -26.45 -2.92
C SER A 57 43.58 -27.48 -2.29
N LEU A 58 43.09 -27.27 -1.06
CA LEU A 58 42.04 -28.09 -0.46
C LEU A 58 40.72 -27.99 -1.24
N GLY A 59 40.32 -26.77 -1.62
CA GLY A 59 39.14 -26.54 -2.45
C GLY A 59 39.24 -27.20 -3.82
N PHE A 60 40.40 -27.12 -4.46
CA PHE A 60 40.66 -27.76 -5.74
C PHE A 60 40.70 -29.29 -5.63
N ALA A 61 41.32 -29.85 -4.59
CA ALA A 61 41.33 -31.30 -4.35
C ALA A 61 39.93 -31.85 -4.07
N ALA A 62 39.12 -31.14 -3.27
CA ALA A 62 37.72 -31.47 -3.01
C ALA A 62 36.88 -31.37 -4.30
N TYR A 63 37.07 -30.32 -5.09
CA TYR A 63 36.42 -30.17 -6.39
C TYR A 63 36.80 -31.31 -7.35
N TYR A 64 38.09 -31.60 -7.46
CA TYR A 64 38.61 -32.65 -8.34
C TYR A 64 38.14 -34.05 -7.93
N THR A 65 38.06 -34.34 -6.63
CA THR A 65 37.47 -35.61 -6.13
C THR A 65 35.97 -35.68 -6.40
N ILE A 66 35.22 -34.58 -6.27
CA ILE A 66 33.79 -34.54 -6.62
C ILE A 66 33.57 -34.73 -8.13
N VAL A 67 34.40 -34.12 -8.98
CA VAL A 67 34.28 -34.26 -10.44
C VAL A 67 34.68 -35.66 -10.90
N LYS A 68 35.80 -36.19 -10.40
CA LYS A 68 36.29 -37.53 -10.77
C LYS A 68 35.40 -38.65 -10.24
N SER A 69 34.75 -38.47 -9.08
CA SER A 69 33.72 -39.40 -8.59
C SER A 69 32.41 -39.34 -9.37
N ARG A 70 32.25 -38.36 -10.27
CA ARG A 70 31.07 -38.16 -11.13
C ARG A 70 31.31 -38.57 -12.59
N GLU A 71 32.54 -38.92 -12.98
CA GLU A 71 32.80 -39.45 -14.33
C GLU A 71 32.01 -40.77 -14.53
N GLY A 72 31.06 -40.75 -15.47
CA GLY A 72 30.25 -41.92 -15.84
C GLY A 72 28.92 -42.08 -15.08
N GLN A 73 28.58 -41.19 -14.13
CA GLN A 73 27.26 -41.21 -13.46
C GLN A 73 26.30 -40.19 -14.10
N PRO A 74 25.06 -40.58 -14.43
CA PRO A 74 24.07 -39.63 -14.92
C PRO A 74 23.81 -38.57 -13.85
N LEU A 75 23.81 -37.29 -14.27
CA LEU A 75 23.47 -36.18 -13.38
C LEU A 75 22.13 -36.50 -12.70
N PRO A 76 21.97 -36.25 -11.38
CA PRO A 76 20.69 -36.39 -10.73
C PRO A 76 19.71 -35.48 -11.48
N ARG A 77 18.78 -36.11 -12.21
CA ARG A 77 17.69 -35.44 -12.89
C ARG A 77 17.08 -34.52 -11.84
N LYS A 78 17.09 -33.19 -12.06
CA LYS A 78 16.39 -32.23 -11.19
C LYS A 78 15.07 -32.88 -10.84
N GLN A 79 14.89 -33.31 -9.59
CA GLN A 79 13.56 -33.65 -9.12
C GLN A 79 12.76 -32.38 -9.40
N LYS A 80 11.77 -32.49 -10.29
CA LYS A 80 10.73 -31.49 -10.39
C LYS A 80 9.98 -31.56 -9.06
N ILE A 81 10.56 -30.96 -8.02
CA ILE A 81 9.75 -30.26 -7.06
C ILE A 81 9.13 -29.17 -7.94
N ALA A 82 7.93 -29.43 -8.45
CA ALA A 82 7.08 -28.36 -8.89
C ALA A 82 6.92 -27.50 -7.64
N ALA A 83 7.79 -26.50 -7.49
CA ALA A 83 7.36 -25.31 -6.79
C ALA A 83 6.13 -24.88 -7.58
N GLU A 84 4.94 -25.12 -7.01
CA GLU A 84 3.74 -24.42 -7.46
C GLU A 84 4.19 -22.97 -7.57
N LYS A 85 4.26 -22.45 -8.80
CA LYS A 85 4.36 -21.00 -8.98
C LYS A 85 3.20 -20.46 -8.15
N PRO A 86 3.41 -19.48 -7.25
CA PRO A 86 2.30 -18.81 -6.60
C PRO A 86 1.29 -18.47 -7.69
N GLU A 87 0.07 -18.98 -7.55
CA GLU A 87 -0.98 -18.74 -8.54
C GLU A 87 -1.15 -17.21 -8.60
N GLU A 88 -0.85 -16.60 -9.75
CA GLU A 88 -1.01 -15.15 -9.89
C GLU A 88 -2.48 -14.83 -9.57
N PRO A 89 -2.75 -13.83 -8.71
CA PRO A 89 -4.10 -13.53 -8.30
C PRO A 89 -4.93 -13.17 -9.53
N LYS A 90 -6.06 -13.87 -9.70
CA LYS A 90 -7.00 -13.58 -10.80
C LYS A 90 -7.51 -12.14 -10.64
N LEU A 91 -7.28 -11.32 -11.65
CA LEU A 91 -7.77 -9.93 -11.65
C LEU A 91 -9.30 -9.90 -11.72
N PRO A 92 -9.96 -8.92 -11.09
CA PRO A 92 -11.41 -8.76 -11.21
C PRO A 92 -11.86 -8.59 -12.66
N ASN A 93 -12.92 -9.30 -13.07
CA ASN A 93 -13.58 -9.05 -14.35
C ASN A 93 -14.52 -7.84 -14.23
N LEU A 94 -14.28 -6.81 -15.04
CA LEU A 94 -15.10 -5.59 -15.08
C LEU A 94 -16.21 -5.64 -16.15
N GLU A 95 -16.25 -6.67 -17.01
CA GLU A 95 -17.11 -6.72 -18.21
C GLU A 95 -18.52 -7.29 -17.95
N ASP A 96 -18.70 -8.15 -16.95
CA ASP A 96 -19.96 -8.90 -16.72
C ASP A 96 -21.02 -8.13 -15.88
N ARG A 97 -20.93 -6.81 -15.77
CA ARG A 97 -21.73 -6.00 -14.82
C ARG A 97 -22.50 -4.87 -15.50
N LYS A 98 -23.47 -4.27 -14.78
CA LYS A 98 -24.17 -3.06 -15.26
C LYS A 98 -23.17 -1.90 -15.36
N ILE A 99 -23.08 -1.31 -16.54
CA ILE A 99 -22.08 -0.29 -16.91
C ILE A 99 -22.82 0.93 -17.50
N PRO A 100 -22.53 2.18 -17.04
CA PRO A 100 -21.76 2.50 -15.84
C PRO A 100 -22.48 2.02 -14.57
N THR A 101 -21.71 1.80 -13.51
CA THR A 101 -22.25 1.35 -12.21
C THR A 101 -23.18 2.40 -11.60
N PHE A 102 -22.88 3.69 -11.78
CA PHE A 102 -23.66 4.81 -11.29
C PHE A 102 -24.04 5.75 -12.44
N ASP A 103 -25.19 6.44 -12.29
CA ASP A 103 -25.58 7.53 -13.17
C ASP A 103 -24.89 8.83 -12.72
N GLN A 104 -24.37 9.61 -13.68
CA GLN A 104 -23.71 10.89 -13.42
C GLN A 104 -24.66 11.94 -12.81
N LYS A 105 -25.98 11.78 -12.98
CA LYS A 105 -27.00 12.62 -12.34
C LYS A 105 -27.11 12.37 -10.83
N ASP A 106 -26.82 11.15 -10.40
CA ASP A 106 -27.00 10.73 -9.01
C ASP A 106 -25.69 10.82 -8.22
N VAL A 107 -24.55 10.60 -8.91
CA VAL A 107 -23.22 10.52 -8.31
C VAL A 107 -22.25 11.52 -8.95
N THR A 108 -21.62 12.34 -8.11
CA THR A 108 -20.57 13.28 -8.51
C THR A 108 -19.19 12.76 -8.12
N VAL A 109 -18.28 12.65 -9.10
CA VAL A 109 -16.87 12.28 -8.86
C VAL A 109 -15.96 13.44 -9.27
N VAL A 110 -15.04 13.83 -8.39
CA VAL A 110 -13.93 14.74 -8.68
C VAL A 110 -12.63 13.97 -8.48
N PHE A 111 -11.81 13.89 -9.53
CA PHE A 111 -10.46 13.34 -9.40
C PHE A 111 -9.55 14.39 -8.78
N VAL A 112 -8.78 14.00 -7.76
CA VAL A 112 -7.82 14.89 -7.09
C VAL A 112 -6.41 14.42 -7.42
N LEU A 113 -5.74 15.16 -8.30
CA LEU A 113 -4.46 14.80 -8.89
C LEU A 113 -3.36 15.81 -8.51
N GLY A 114 -2.11 15.37 -8.65
CA GLY A 114 -0.93 16.10 -8.23
C GLY A 114 0.20 15.18 -7.81
N GLY A 115 1.44 15.68 -7.85
CA GLY A 115 2.62 14.92 -7.47
C GLY A 115 2.54 14.34 -6.04
N PRO A 116 3.34 13.30 -5.73
CA PRO A 116 3.42 12.80 -4.36
C PRO A 116 3.95 13.91 -3.45
N GLY A 117 3.22 14.23 -2.37
CA GLY A 117 3.58 15.35 -1.47
C GLY A 117 2.91 16.69 -1.80
N ALA A 118 2.07 16.77 -2.84
CA ALA A 118 1.41 18.02 -3.25
C ALA A 118 0.40 18.58 -2.23
N GLY A 119 -0.01 17.78 -1.22
CA GLY A 119 -0.98 18.21 -0.21
C GLY A 119 -2.43 17.78 -0.48
N LYS A 120 -2.66 16.92 -1.48
CA LYS A 120 -4.00 16.41 -1.87
C LYS A 120 -4.86 15.95 -0.68
N GLY A 121 -4.38 14.99 0.10
CA GLY A 121 -5.13 14.47 1.25
C GLY A 121 -5.44 15.53 2.32
N THR A 122 -4.54 16.49 2.53
CA THR A 122 -4.78 17.63 3.43
C THR A 122 -5.94 18.49 2.95
N GLN A 123 -5.97 18.79 1.65
CA GLN A 123 -7.05 19.57 1.06
C GLN A 123 -8.36 18.77 0.99
N CYS A 124 -8.31 17.46 0.69
CA CYS A 124 -9.48 16.59 0.69
C CYS A 124 -10.15 16.49 2.06
N ALA A 125 -9.37 16.45 3.15
CA ALA A 125 -9.90 16.45 4.50
C ALA A 125 -10.73 17.72 4.79
N LYS A 126 -10.25 18.89 4.34
CA LYS A 126 -11.00 20.15 4.47
C LYS A 126 -12.23 20.18 3.57
N ILE A 127 -12.13 19.76 2.30
CA ILE A 127 -13.28 19.73 1.37
C ILE A 127 -14.40 18.83 1.91
N LYS A 128 -14.05 17.68 2.50
CA LYS A 128 -15.00 16.76 3.12
C LYS A 128 -15.85 17.43 4.21
N GLU A 129 -15.25 18.32 5.00
CA GLU A 129 -15.92 19.02 6.10
C GLU A 129 -16.92 20.07 5.58
N ASP A 130 -16.57 20.80 4.51
CA ASP A 130 -17.36 21.96 4.07
C ASP A 130 -18.37 21.66 2.93
N PHE A 131 -18.14 20.64 2.09
CA PHE A 131 -18.90 20.45 0.84
C PHE A 131 -19.64 19.11 0.73
N ASP A 132 -19.70 18.33 1.81
CA ASP A 132 -20.36 17.02 1.88
C ASP A 132 -19.82 15.99 0.87
N PHE A 133 -18.51 15.98 0.69
CA PHE A 133 -17.82 14.97 -0.10
C PHE A 133 -17.32 13.82 0.78
N VAL A 134 -17.29 12.61 0.22
CA VAL A 134 -16.55 11.48 0.76
C VAL A 134 -15.16 11.48 0.14
N HIS A 135 -14.12 11.48 0.97
CA HIS A 135 -12.74 11.36 0.52
C HIS A 135 -12.33 9.89 0.44
N LEU A 136 -12.01 9.44 -0.78
CA LEU A 136 -11.49 8.11 -1.06
C LEU A 136 -10.07 8.24 -1.61
N SER A 137 -9.08 7.86 -0.82
CA SER A 137 -7.67 7.83 -1.23
C SER A 137 -7.34 6.45 -1.79
N ALA A 138 -7.00 6.38 -3.09
CA ALA A 138 -6.61 5.13 -3.72
C ALA A 138 -5.39 4.49 -3.02
N GLY A 139 -4.46 5.33 -2.55
CA GLY A 139 -3.30 4.85 -1.79
C GLY A 139 -3.66 4.27 -0.42
N ASP A 140 -4.66 4.83 0.27
CA ASP A 140 -5.11 4.30 1.56
C ASP A 140 -5.91 3.00 1.38
N LEU A 141 -6.85 2.96 0.43
CA LEU A 141 -7.59 1.74 0.08
C LEU A 141 -6.66 0.57 -0.27
N LEU A 142 -5.60 0.84 -1.04
CA LEU A 142 -4.59 -0.16 -1.36
C LEU A 142 -3.83 -0.62 -0.10
N ARG A 143 -3.41 0.30 0.78
CA ARG A 143 -2.71 -0.07 2.02
C ARG A 143 -3.59 -0.85 3.00
N GLU A 144 -4.87 -0.52 3.07
CA GLU A 144 -5.85 -1.25 3.88
C GLU A 144 -6.06 -2.66 3.32
N GLU A 145 -6.27 -2.78 2.00
CA GLU A 145 -6.40 -4.09 1.33
C GLU A 145 -5.13 -4.93 1.48
N GLN A 146 -3.95 -4.30 1.46
CA GLN A 146 -2.67 -4.94 1.72
C GLN A 146 -2.59 -5.61 3.11
N GLN A 147 -3.25 -5.01 4.10
CA GLN A 147 -3.23 -5.46 5.50
C GLN A 147 -4.42 -6.37 5.84
N ARG A 148 -5.40 -6.49 4.95
CA ARG A 148 -6.63 -7.25 5.18
C ARG A 148 -6.35 -8.76 5.19
N GLU A 149 -6.65 -9.40 6.32
CA GLU A 149 -6.50 -10.85 6.48
C GLU A 149 -7.33 -11.59 5.42
N GLY A 150 -6.71 -12.56 4.74
CA GLY A 150 -7.34 -13.33 3.67
C GLY A 150 -7.53 -12.57 2.34
N SER A 151 -6.96 -11.37 2.18
CA SER A 151 -6.97 -10.67 0.89
C SER A 151 -6.24 -11.48 -0.18
N GLN A 152 -6.87 -11.64 -1.34
CA GLN A 152 -6.27 -12.25 -2.53
C GLN A 152 -5.25 -11.32 -3.20
N TYR A 153 -5.30 -10.01 -2.93
CA TYR A 153 -4.45 -9.00 -3.55
C TYR A 153 -3.36 -8.47 -2.61
N GLY A 154 -3.35 -8.89 -1.33
CA GLY A 154 -2.51 -8.27 -0.31
C GLY A 154 -1.01 -8.25 -0.65
N GLU A 155 -0.46 -9.40 -1.06
CA GLU A 155 0.97 -9.49 -1.42
C GLU A 155 1.29 -8.81 -2.76
N LEU A 156 0.36 -8.86 -3.73
CA LEU A 156 0.47 -8.13 -4.99
C LEU A 156 0.60 -6.63 -4.70
N ILE A 157 -0.33 -6.06 -3.94
CA ILE A 157 -0.34 -4.63 -3.61
C ILE A 157 0.94 -4.24 -2.85
N LYS A 158 1.36 -5.07 -1.89
CA LYS A 158 2.57 -4.82 -1.10
C LYS A 158 3.82 -4.68 -1.97
N SER A 159 4.03 -5.59 -2.92
CA SER A 159 5.19 -5.55 -3.82
C SER A 159 5.20 -4.28 -4.68
N TYR A 160 4.06 -3.94 -5.30
CA TYR A 160 3.93 -2.76 -6.15
C TYR A 160 4.12 -1.45 -5.38
N ILE A 161 3.54 -1.32 -4.19
CA ILE A 161 3.71 -0.13 -3.34
C ILE A 161 5.17 0.04 -2.93
N LYS A 162 5.82 -1.04 -2.47
CA LYS A 162 7.22 -1.03 -2.06
C LYS A 162 8.14 -0.56 -3.21
N ASP A 163 7.85 -0.99 -4.43
CA ASP A 163 8.67 -0.68 -5.60
C ASP A 163 8.30 0.67 -6.26
N GLY A 164 7.27 1.34 -5.75
CA GLY A 164 6.78 2.61 -6.30
C GLY A 164 6.06 2.47 -7.65
N LEU A 165 5.57 1.27 -7.94
CA LEU A 165 4.85 0.92 -9.18
C LEU A 165 3.33 1.15 -9.04
N ILE A 166 2.63 1.16 -10.17
CA ILE A 166 1.18 1.28 -10.23
C ILE A 166 0.55 -0.11 -10.15
N VAL A 167 -0.24 -0.35 -9.11
CA VAL A 167 -1.05 -1.56 -8.94
C VAL A 167 -1.99 -1.73 -10.15
N PRO A 168 -2.25 -2.97 -10.62
CA PRO A 168 -3.19 -3.23 -11.71
C PRO A 168 -4.53 -2.47 -11.53
N MET A 169 -5.05 -1.96 -12.65
CA MET A 169 -6.16 -1.01 -12.61
C MET A 169 -7.45 -1.64 -12.12
N GLU A 170 -7.68 -2.91 -12.45
CA GLU A 170 -8.88 -3.68 -12.11
C GLU A 170 -9.04 -3.77 -10.59
N VAL A 171 -7.94 -4.01 -9.88
CA VAL A 171 -7.92 -4.04 -8.41
C VAL A 171 -8.29 -2.67 -7.86
N THR A 172 -7.66 -1.61 -8.37
CA THR A 172 -7.88 -0.25 -7.85
C THR A 172 -9.31 0.25 -8.11
N ILE A 173 -9.85 -0.01 -9.31
CA ILE A 173 -11.22 0.37 -9.70
C ILE A 173 -12.24 -0.36 -8.81
N VAL A 174 -12.08 -1.66 -8.58
CA VAL A 174 -12.99 -2.43 -7.72
C VAL A 174 -12.96 -1.95 -6.27
N LEU A 175 -11.76 -1.66 -5.73
CA LEU A 175 -11.65 -1.12 -4.38
C LEU A 175 -12.35 0.24 -4.24
N LEU A 176 -12.16 1.13 -5.22
CA LEU A 176 -12.82 2.44 -5.24
C LEU A 176 -14.34 2.32 -5.36
N GLU A 177 -14.83 1.49 -6.28
CA GLU A 177 -16.26 1.30 -6.49
C GLU A 177 -16.94 0.67 -5.27
N ASN A 178 -16.31 -0.31 -4.63
CA ASN A 178 -16.82 -0.90 -3.39
C ASN A 178 -16.91 0.14 -2.27
N ALA A 179 -15.88 0.97 -2.11
CA ALA A 179 -15.88 2.06 -1.14
C ALA A 179 -16.98 3.10 -1.43
N MET A 180 -17.21 3.44 -2.71
CA MET A 180 -18.31 4.32 -3.11
C MET A 180 -19.67 3.70 -2.77
N LYS A 181 -19.91 2.43 -3.11
CA LYS A 181 -21.15 1.70 -2.78
C LYS A 181 -21.40 1.66 -1.27
N GLU A 182 -20.36 1.40 -0.49
CA GLU A 182 -20.45 1.37 0.96
C GLU A 182 -20.83 2.72 1.55
N ALA A 183 -20.18 3.80 1.10
CA ALA A 183 -20.49 5.16 1.54
C ALA A 183 -21.91 5.58 1.16
N MET A 184 -22.38 5.26 -0.05
CA MET A 184 -23.78 5.50 -0.44
C MET A 184 -24.76 4.78 0.46
N LYS A 185 -24.48 3.51 0.79
CA LYS A 185 -25.36 2.68 1.63
C LYS A 185 -25.39 3.13 3.09
N LYS A 186 -24.24 3.51 3.65
CA LYS A 186 -24.09 3.80 5.08
C LYS A 186 -24.31 5.27 5.43
N GLU A 187 -23.83 6.17 4.58
CA GLU A 187 -23.79 7.61 4.84
C GLU A 187 -24.79 8.40 4.00
N ASN A 188 -25.46 7.76 3.03
CA ASN A 188 -26.37 8.40 2.07
C ASN A 188 -25.70 9.56 1.30
N LYS A 189 -24.39 9.42 1.04
CA LYS A 189 -23.57 10.40 0.31
C LYS A 189 -23.32 9.95 -1.11
N SER A 190 -23.40 10.86 -2.07
CA SER A 190 -23.18 10.58 -3.50
C SER A 190 -22.12 11.46 -4.16
N ARG A 191 -21.33 12.20 -3.38
CA ARG A 191 -20.25 13.07 -3.86
C ARG A 191 -18.91 12.52 -3.39
N PHE A 192 -17.97 12.32 -4.32
CA PHE A 192 -16.72 11.62 -4.05
C PHE A 192 -15.50 12.41 -4.54
N LEU A 193 -14.52 12.57 -3.65
CA LEU A 193 -13.16 12.99 -3.98
C LEU A 193 -12.30 11.75 -4.11
N ILE A 194 -11.82 11.48 -5.31
CA ILE A 194 -10.97 10.33 -5.58
C ILE A 194 -9.52 10.82 -5.63
N ASP A 195 -8.79 10.65 -4.51
CA ASP A 195 -7.42 11.15 -4.32
C ASP A 195 -6.39 10.15 -4.83
N GLY A 196 -5.53 10.62 -5.74
CA GLY A 196 -4.37 9.87 -6.22
C GLY A 196 -4.70 8.78 -7.22
N PHE A 197 -5.88 8.86 -7.85
CA PHE A 197 -6.34 8.07 -9.00
C PHE A 197 -7.15 8.99 -9.93
N PRO A 198 -7.09 8.83 -11.26
CA PRO A 198 -6.27 7.89 -12.03
C PRO A 198 -4.78 8.31 -12.10
N ARG A 199 -3.87 7.33 -12.31
CA ARG A 199 -2.42 7.55 -12.47
C ARG A 199 -1.88 7.18 -13.85
N LYS A 200 -2.77 6.76 -14.74
CA LYS A 200 -2.51 6.44 -16.14
C LYS A 200 -3.83 6.59 -16.92
N LEU A 201 -3.72 6.91 -18.20
CA LEU A 201 -4.89 7.28 -19.01
C LEU A 201 -5.90 6.14 -19.18
N ASP A 202 -5.42 4.91 -19.36
CA ASP A 202 -6.26 3.71 -19.44
C ASP A 202 -7.11 3.49 -18.18
N GLN A 203 -6.57 3.81 -17.00
CA GLN A 203 -7.33 3.80 -15.74
C GLN A 203 -8.47 4.81 -15.73
N ALA A 204 -8.23 6.01 -16.27
CA ALA A 204 -9.23 7.06 -16.35
C ALA A 204 -10.39 6.62 -17.24
N VAL A 205 -10.08 6.19 -18.47
CA VAL A 205 -11.07 5.68 -19.43
C VAL A 205 -11.86 4.54 -18.83
N LYS A 206 -11.19 3.52 -18.27
CA LYS A 206 -11.87 2.36 -17.72
C LYS A 206 -12.76 2.69 -16.52
N PHE A 207 -12.35 3.63 -15.67
CA PHE A 207 -13.17 4.08 -14.55
C PHE A 207 -14.41 4.82 -15.04
N GLU A 208 -14.28 5.75 -15.98
CA GLU A 208 -15.42 6.52 -16.48
C GLU A 208 -16.43 5.65 -17.22
N GLU A 209 -15.96 4.66 -17.98
CA GLU A 209 -16.81 3.65 -18.60
C GLU A 209 -17.52 2.80 -17.54
N ALA A 210 -16.76 2.17 -16.64
CA ALA A 210 -17.27 1.10 -15.79
C ALA A 210 -17.98 1.59 -14.51
N VAL A 211 -17.62 2.78 -14.01
CA VAL A 211 -18.07 3.30 -12.72
C VAL A 211 -18.97 4.51 -12.94
N VAL A 212 -18.41 5.66 -13.32
CA VAL A 212 -19.13 6.91 -13.61
C VAL A 212 -18.15 7.94 -14.22
N PRO A 213 -18.57 8.76 -15.20
CA PRO A 213 -17.76 9.87 -15.70
C PRO A 213 -17.40 10.87 -14.60
N CYS A 214 -16.17 11.42 -14.62
CA CYS A 214 -15.81 12.46 -13.65
C CYS A 214 -16.37 13.83 -14.05
N GLN A 215 -16.64 14.65 -13.03
CA GLN A 215 -17.11 16.03 -13.22
C GLN A 215 -15.96 16.95 -13.65
N PHE A 216 -14.83 16.90 -12.93
CA PHE A 216 -13.59 17.58 -13.27
C PHE A 216 -12.40 16.98 -12.50
N VAL A 217 -11.20 17.36 -12.90
CA VAL A 217 -9.93 17.07 -12.23
C VAL A 217 -9.51 18.31 -11.42
N LEU A 218 -9.37 18.15 -10.10
CA LEU A 218 -8.71 19.12 -9.23
C LEU A 218 -7.21 18.82 -9.22
N TYR A 219 -6.40 19.67 -9.86
CA TYR A 219 -4.96 19.45 -10.02
C TYR A 219 -4.16 20.40 -9.12
N PHE A 220 -3.35 19.82 -8.22
CA PHE A 220 -2.37 20.54 -7.42
C PHE A 220 -1.01 20.54 -8.13
N GLU A 221 -0.72 21.65 -8.80
CA GLU A 221 0.56 21.92 -9.44
C GLU A 221 1.60 22.31 -8.37
N CYS A 222 2.77 21.68 -8.43
CA CYS A 222 3.75 21.80 -7.37
C CYS A 222 5.16 21.58 -7.90
N PRO A 223 6.10 22.51 -7.62
CA PRO A 223 7.51 22.29 -7.95
C PRO A 223 8.06 21.04 -7.25
N GLU A 224 8.90 20.27 -7.96
CA GLU A 224 9.46 19.02 -7.44
C GLU A 224 10.25 19.23 -6.13
N GLU A 225 10.95 20.37 -5.99
CA GLU A 225 11.69 20.72 -4.77
C GLU A 225 10.79 20.84 -3.54
N VAL A 226 9.60 21.43 -3.71
CA VAL A 226 8.58 21.56 -2.65
C VAL A 226 8.03 20.18 -2.29
N LEU A 227 7.73 19.36 -3.29
CA LEU A 227 7.28 17.99 -3.10
C LEU A 227 8.30 17.16 -2.31
N LEU A 228 9.58 17.21 -2.70
CA LEU A 228 10.66 16.47 -2.07
C LEU A 228 10.80 16.84 -0.59
N LYS A 229 10.83 18.14 -0.29
CA LYS A 229 10.91 18.64 1.10
C LYS A 229 9.74 18.14 1.95
N ARG A 230 8.52 18.12 1.40
CA ARG A 230 7.32 17.62 2.10
C ARG A 230 7.36 16.11 2.33
N LEU A 231 7.83 15.33 1.35
CA LEU A 231 7.92 13.88 1.45
C LEU A 231 8.96 13.44 2.48
N LEU A 232 10.14 14.06 2.50
CA LEU A 232 11.18 13.77 3.50
C LEU A 232 10.68 14.02 4.92
N LYS A 233 10.08 15.19 5.17
CA LYS A 233 9.46 15.52 6.48
C LYS A 233 8.34 14.55 6.87
N ARG A 234 7.57 14.05 5.90
CA ARG A 234 6.51 13.08 6.15
C ARG A 234 7.06 11.69 6.47
N GLY A 235 8.16 11.28 5.84
CA GLY A 235 8.85 10.02 6.13
C GLY A 235 9.32 9.93 7.58
N GLU A 236 9.74 11.06 8.16
CA GLU A 236 10.17 11.15 9.57
C GLU A 236 9.04 10.89 10.59
N SER A 237 7.78 11.15 10.21
CA SER A 237 6.65 11.20 11.15
C SER A 237 5.54 10.17 10.90
N SER A 238 5.40 9.66 9.68
CA SER A 238 4.22 8.88 9.26
C SER A 238 4.39 7.35 9.27
N GLY A 239 5.62 6.84 9.39
CA GLY A 239 5.91 5.40 9.28
C GLY A 239 5.70 4.82 7.87
N ARG A 240 5.53 5.67 6.84
CA ARG A 240 5.40 5.23 5.45
C ARG A 240 6.73 4.72 4.91
N ILE A 241 6.79 3.41 4.62
CA ILE A 241 8.00 2.74 4.11
C ILE A 241 8.44 3.25 2.72
N ASP A 242 7.50 3.79 1.94
CA ASP A 242 7.70 4.32 0.58
C ASP A 242 8.12 5.80 0.54
N ASP A 243 8.29 6.45 1.69
CA ASP A 243 8.78 7.84 1.81
C ASP A 243 10.30 7.90 2.05
N ASN A 244 11.07 7.01 1.39
CA ASN A 244 12.54 7.05 1.33
C ASN A 244 13.03 7.66 0.00
N ILE A 245 14.25 8.21 -0.02
CA ILE A 245 14.76 8.98 -1.17
C ILE A 245 14.73 8.21 -2.51
N GLU A 246 15.01 6.91 -2.49
CA GLU A 246 15.00 6.08 -3.70
C GLU A 246 13.57 5.92 -4.24
N SER A 247 12.62 5.64 -3.34
CA SER A 247 11.21 5.48 -3.68
C SER A 247 10.59 6.80 -4.12
N ILE A 248 10.96 7.92 -3.48
CA ILE A 248 10.51 9.26 -3.86
C ILE A 248 10.89 9.57 -5.32
N LYS A 249 12.16 9.33 -5.70
CA LYS A 249 12.62 9.54 -7.08
C LYS A 249 11.85 8.69 -8.09
N LYS A 250 11.58 7.42 -7.77
CA LYS A 250 10.76 6.54 -8.62
C LYS A 250 9.34 7.11 -8.78
N ARG A 251 8.74 7.59 -7.69
CA ARG A 251 7.38 8.16 -7.70
C ARG A 251 7.29 9.47 -8.48
N PHE A 252 8.33 10.31 -8.48
CA PHE A 252 8.38 11.50 -9.34
C PHE A 252 8.42 11.12 -10.82
N ARG A 253 9.28 10.17 -11.21
CA ARG A 253 9.34 9.67 -12.59
C ARG A 253 8.01 9.09 -13.03
N VAL A 254 7.43 8.18 -12.24
CA VAL A 254 6.11 7.60 -12.54
C VAL A 254 5.04 8.69 -12.68
N PHE A 255 5.06 9.70 -11.81
CA PHE A 255 4.13 10.82 -11.94
C PHE A 255 4.30 11.55 -13.28
N ALA A 256 5.53 11.96 -13.62
CA ALA A 256 5.82 12.67 -14.86
C ALA A 256 5.49 11.82 -16.12
N ASP A 257 5.90 10.56 -16.12
CA ASP A 257 5.82 9.70 -17.30
C ASP A 257 4.41 9.11 -17.53
N THR A 258 3.62 8.92 -16.47
CA THR A 258 2.33 8.21 -16.59
C THR A 258 1.13 8.98 -16.06
N SER A 259 1.29 9.72 -14.95
CA SER A 259 0.16 10.41 -14.29
C SER A 259 -0.08 11.80 -14.87
N PHE A 260 0.96 12.52 -15.26
CA PHE A 260 0.86 13.84 -15.85
C PHE A 260 0.12 13.86 -17.20
N PRO A 261 0.34 12.89 -18.13
CA PRO A 261 -0.45 12.80 -19.36
C PRO A 261 -1.96 12.70 -19.15
N VAL A 262 -2.41 12.18 -18.00
CA VAL A 262 -3.83 12.19 -17.64
C VAL A 262 -4.32 13.61 -17.44
N ILE A 263 -3.55 14.45 -16.75
CA ILE A 263 -3.90 15.85 -16.50
C ILE A 263 -3.95 16.60 -17.83
N GLU A 264 -2.97 16.39 -18.72
CA GLU A 264 -2.95 16.99 -20.05
C GLU A 264 -4.21 16.62 -20.86
N GLU A 265 -4.59 15.34 -20.87
CA GLU A 265 -5.80 14.88 -21.55
C GLU A 265 -7.05 15.61 -21.04
N TYR A 266 -7.27 15.65 -19.72
CA TYR A 266 -8.43 16.36 -19.15
C TYR A 266 -8.35 17.89 -19.34
N GLU A 267 -7.15 18.46 -19.48
CA GLU A 267 -6.96 19.87 -19.77
C GLU A 267 -7.44 20.20 -21.19
N THR A 268 -7.16 19.33 -22.18
CA THR A 268 -7.71 19.49 -23.54
C THR A 268 -9.24 19.45 -23.59
N GLN A 269 -9.87 18.76 -22.64
CA GLN A 269 -11.31 18.67 -22.48
C GLN A 269 -11.91 19.84 -21.68
N GLY A 270 -11.10 20.78 -21.19
CA GLY A 270 -11.56 21.89 -20.34
C GLY A 270 -12.02 21.46 -18.93
N LYS A 271 -11.64 20.24 -18.50
CA LYS A 271 -12.07 19.62 -17.24
C LYS A 271 -11.04 19.76 -16.11
N VAL A 272 -9.98 20.53 -16.26
CA VAL A 272 -8.97 20.73 -15.20
C VAL A 272 -9.22 22.04 -14.44
N LYS A 273 -9.24 21.94 -13.11
CA LYS A 273 -9.16 23.07 -12.17
C LYS A 273 -7.79 23.03 -11.49
N LYS A 274 -6.88 23.88 -11.97
CA LYS A 274 -5.47 23.93 -11.55
C LYS A 274 -5.28 24.86 -10.36
N LEU A 275 -4.45 24.45 -9.40
CA LEU A 275 -4.14 25.18 -8.17
C LEU A 275 -2.65 25.08 -7.86
N SER A 276 -2.03 26.16 -7.41
CA SER A 276 -0.66 26.11 -6.89
C SER A 276 -0.63 25.45 -5.51
N CYS A 277 0.34 24.59 -5.27
CA CYS A 277 0.57 23.95 -3.96
C CYS A 277 1.40 24.83 -3.01
N GLU A 278 1.99 25.94 -3.48
CA GLU A 278 3.09 26.65 -2.79
C GLU A 278 2.61 27.54 -1.65
N ASN A 279 1.36 27.99 -1.72
CA ASN A 279 0.71 28.79 -0.69
C ASN A 279 0.58 28.01 0.64
N SER A 280 0.22 28.72 1.70
CA SER A 280 -0.13 28.10 2.98
C SER A 280 -1.31 27.14 2.80
N VAL A 281 -1.47 26.17 3.72
CA VAL A 281 -2.58 25.20 3.64
C VAL A 281 -3.93 25.90 3.51
N ASP A 282 -4.15 26.97 4.27
CA ASP A 282 -5.40 27.74 4.23
C ASP A 282 -5.50 28.61 2.97
N GLY A 283 -4.39 29.18 2.49
CA GLY A 283 -4.39 29.95 1.23
C GLY A 283 -4.75 29.08 0.02
N VAL A 284 -4.17 27.88 -0.08
CA VAL A 284 -4.58 26.88 -1.08
C VAL A 284 -6.04 26.50 -0.91
N TYR A 285 -6.51 26.34 0.33
CA TYR A 285 -7.88 25.94 0.61
C TYR A 285 -8.90 27.04 0.25
N ASP A 286 -8.54 28.31 0.37
CA ASP A 286 -9.40 29.41 -0.06
C ASP A 286 -9.67 29.36 -1.58
N GLU A 287 -8.66 29.04 -2.37
CA GLU A 287 -8.82 28.81 -3.82
C GLU A 287 -9.69 27.58 -4.10
N VAL A 288 -9.48 26.48 -3.37
CA VAL A 288 -10.32 25.27 -3.44
C VAL A 288 -11.79 25.61 -3.15
N LYS A 289 -12.08 26.36 -2.08
CA LYS A 289 -13.44 26.76 -1.73
C LYS A 289 -14.12 27.53 -2.87
N ASN A 290 -13.41 28.42 -3.55
CA ASN A 290 -13.97 29.16 -4.68
C ASN A 290 -14.41 28.23 -5.82
N ILE A 291 -13.63 27.17 -6.10
CA ILE A 291 -13.98 26.16 -7.10
C ILE A 291 -15.24 25.38 -6.68
N PHE A 292 -15.27 24.89 -5.45
CA PHE A 292 -16.37 24.03 -4.96
C PHE A 292 -17.67 24.81 -4.67
N ASN A 293 -17.58 26.08 -4.26
CA ASN A 293 -18.74 26.95 -4.13
C ASN A 293 -19.49 27.12 -5.45
N ASN A 294 -18.78 27.15 -6.58
CA ASN A 294 -19.41 27.23 -7.90
C ASN A 294 -20.02 25.89 -8.32
N LEU A 295 -19.49 24.76 -7.84
CA LEU A 295 -20.02 23.43 -8.12
C LEU A 295 -21.33 23.18 -7.37
N VAL A 296 -21.41 23.52 -6.08
CA VAL A 296 -22.59 23.21 -5.24
C VAL A 296 -23.77 24.16 -5.50
N LYS A 297 -23.52 25.31 -6.15
CA LYS A 297 -24.57 26.25 -6.57
C LYS A 297 -25.29 25.86 -7.87
N GLN A 298 -24.78 24.87 -8.60
CA GLN A 298 -25.38 24.32 -9.81
C GLN A 298 -26.37 23.20 -9.46
#